data_AF-A0A0A0K1L2-F1
#
_entry.id   AF-A0A0A0K1L2-F1
#
_cell.length_a   1.000
_cell.length_b   1.000
_cell.length_c   1.000
_cell.angle_alpha   90.00
_cell.angle_beta   90.00
_cell.angle_gamma   90.00
#
_symmetry.space_group_name_H-M   'P 1'
#
loop_
_entity.id
_entity.type
_entity.pdbx_description
1 polymer ?
#
loop_
_entity_poly.entity_id
_entity_poly.type
_entity_poly.pdbx_seq_one_letter_code
_entity_poly.pdbx_strand_id
1 'polypeptide(L)'
;MFGSYGAGDLAGVAYAGESPVILGAWQSERTGLDIAVWTRRGERWSRQPSTGTPLASSPESLAAARSITSHGDGVLLSGSVTRLAPGSVRVDAAVWTAPGGQGPWTRVDLPRPAGDGITEAHAATCTPPRCLVVGRQGRRLAAWEVVGGRARRADGIPDVTVPENAAVPAPVRVGEDDLVVVPSGSGSTVLRRHEGDWSTSAGPAGTPVSAVVDGDDLWVVTTDARGTGTLSVARVA
;
A
#
# COMPACT_ATOMS: atom_id res chain seq x y z
N MET A 1 -7.95 12.22 17.27
CA MET A 1 -6.91 12.99 16.58
C MET A 1 -5.78 12.02 16.27
N PHE A 2 -5.22 12.05 15.05
CA PHE A 2 -4.00 11.30 14.74
C PHE A 2 -2.79 12.07 15.29
N GLY A 3 -1.74 11.38 15.74
CA GLY A 3 -0.57 12.02 16.36
C GLY A 3 -0.77 12.58 17.79
N SER A 4 -1.89 12.28 18.46
CA SER A 4 -2.10 12.55 19.89
C SER A 4 -1.66 11.36 20.76
N TYR A 5 -1.73 11.49 22.10
CA TYR A 5 -1.44 10.39 23.02
C TYR A 5 -2.23 9.12 22.65
N GLY A 6 -1.52 8.01 22.44
CA GLY A 6 -2.09 6.73 22.01
C GLY A 6 -2.51 6.65 20.54
N ALA A 7 -2.37 7.73 19.76
CA ALA A 7 -2.64 7.74 18.34
C ALA A 7 -1.33 7.65 17.55
N GLY A 8 -1.26 6.74 16.59
CA GLY A 8 -0.20 6.72 15.60
C GLY A 8 -0.54 7.61 14.39
N ASP A 9 0.06 7.26 13.25
CA ASP A 9 -0.10 7.99 12.00
C ASP A 9 -1.47 7.78 11.34
N LEU A 10 -1.88 8.79 10.56
CA LEU A 10 -2.93 8.65 9.55
C LEU A 10 -2.29 8.10 8.27
N ALA A 11 -2.81 6.98 7.77
CA ALA A 11 -2.25 6.31 6.59
C ALA A 11 -3.06 6.59 5.31
N GLY A 12 -4.37 6.84 5.42
CA GLY A 12 -5.17 7.20 4.25
C GLY A 12 -6.67 7.11 4.46
N VAL A 13 -7.42 7.35 3.38
CA VAL A 13 -8.87 7.25 3.30
C VAL A 13 -9.25 6.54 2.01
N ALA A 14 -10.24 5.67 2.07
CA ALA A 14 -10.86 5.06 0.89
C ALA A 14 -12.36 4.90 1.11
N TYR A 15 -13.04 4.28 0.14
CA TYR A 15 -14.44 3.97 0.21
C TYR A 15 -14.67 2.46 0.17
N ALA A 16 -15.50 1.97 1.10
CA ALA A 16 -16.10 0.65 1.08
C ALA A 16 -17.52 0.79 0.50
N GLY A 17 -17.68 0.57 -0.81
CA GLY A 17 -18.88 0.99 -1.53
C GLY A 17 -19.04 2.51 -1.44
N GLU A 18 -20.17 2.99 -0.92
CA GLU A 18 -20.41 4.42 -0.68
C GLU A 18 -19.93 4.91 0.70
N SER A 19 -19.42 4.00 1.54
CA SER A 19 -19.06 4.31 2.93
C SER A 19 -17.59 4.71 3.05
N PRO A 20 -17.26 5.93 3.49
CA PRO A 20 -15.86 6.32 3.65
C PRO A 20 -15.24 5.64 4.88
N VAL A 21 -13.99 5.21 4.74
CA VAL A 21 -13.20 4.51 5.75
C VAL A 21 -11.87 5.23 5.91
N ILE A 22 -11.50 5.57 7.14
CA ILE A 22 -10.21 6.16 7.46
C ILE A 22 -9.31 5.08 8.05
N LEU A 23 -8.07 5.01 7.57
CA LEU A 23 -7.02 4.12 8.06
C LEU A 23 -5.98 4.92 8.86
N GLY A 24 -5.58 4.38 10.00
CA GLY A 24 -4.38 4.81 10.71
C GLY A 24 -3.94 3.78 11.73
N ALA A 25 -3.24 4.24 12.76
CA ALA A 25 -2.77 3.39 13.85
C ALA A 25 -3.24 3.91 15.21
N TRP A 26 -3.47 3.00 16.16
CA TRP A 26 -3.87 3.36 17.53
C TRP A 26 -3.27 2.41 18.56
N GLN A 27 -3.07 2.88 19.79
CA GLN A 27 -2.56 2.08 20.89
C GLN A 27 -3.34 0.77 21.02
N SER A 28 -2.59 -0.32 20.97
CA SER A 28 -3.16 -1.63 21.22
C SER A 28 -3.57 -1.74 22.69
N GLU A 29 -4.58 -2.55 22.97
CA GLU A 29 -4.89 -2.95 24.35
C GLU A 29 -3.80 -3.87 24.93
N ARG A 30 -2.95 -4.47 24.08
CA ARG A 30 -1.92 -5.44 24.48
C ARG A 30 -0.50 -4.95 24.25
N THR A 31 -0.14 -4.58 23.02
CA THR A 31 1.23 -4.14 22.71
C THR A 31 1.33 -3.22 21.50
N GLY A 32 2.18 -2.20 21.61
CA GLY A 32 2.47 -1.28 20.51
C GLY A 32 1.22 -0.60 19.94
N LEU A 33 1.14 -0.56 18.60
CA LEU A 33 0.02 -0.02 17.86
C LEU A 33 -0.68 -1.13 17.09
N ASP A 34 -2.01 -1.09 17.07
CA ASP A 34 -2.85 -1.87 16.16
C ASP A 34 -3.08 -1.07 14.87
N ILE A 35 -3.37 -1.77 13.78
CA ILE A 35 -4.04 -1.15 12.63
C ILE A 35 -5.43 -0.73 13.10
N ALA A 36 -5.77 0.55 12.91
CA ALA A 36 -7.03 1.12 13.33
C ALA A 36 -7.80 1.67 12.14
N VAL A 37 -9.10 1.41 12.13
CA VAL A 37 -10.01 1.95 11.12
C VAL A 37 -11.13 2.74 11.79
N TRP A 38 -11.52 3.84 11.17
CA TRP A 38 -12.68 4.63 11.56
C TRP A 38 -13.69 4.58 10.45
N THR A 39 -14.96 4.37 10.82
CA THR A 39 -16.09 4.41 9.90
C THR A 39 -17.06 5.49 10.35
N ARG A 40 -17.84 5.98 9.39
CA ARG A 40 -18.83 7.03 9.62
C ARG A 40 -20.21 6.43 9.83
N ARG A 41 -20.91 6.88 10.88
CA ARG A 41 -22.34 6.62 11.12
C ARG A 41 -23.07 7.96 11.29
N GLY A 42 -23.88 8.34 10.30
CA GLY A 42 -24.45 9.69 10.23
C GLY A 42 -23.33 10.72 10.10
N GLU A 43 -23.25 11.67 11.03
CA GLU A 43 -22.18 12.67 11.06
C GLU A 43 -20.98 12.28 11.96
N ARG A 44 -21.07 11.16 12.65
CA ARG A 44 -20.06 10.76 13.64
C ARG A 44 -19.09 9.73 13.07
N TRP A 45 -17.80 9.93 13.35
CA TRP A 45 -16.76 8.95 13.14
C TRP A 45 -16.53 8.14 14.41
N SER A 46 -16.47 6.82 14.27
CA SER A 46 -16.14 5.90 15.37
C SER A 46 -15.04 4.94 14.95
N ARG A 47 -14.04 4.80 15.82
CA ARG A 47 -13.01 3.77 15.66
C ARG A 47 -13.64 2.39 15.83
N GLN A 48 -13.28 1.47 14.95
CA GLN A 48 -13.67 0.07 15.08
C GLN A 48 -12.70 -0.67 16.00
N PRO A 49 -13.16 -1.66 16.79
CA PRO A 49 -12.26 -2.49 17.59
C PRO A 49 -11.30 -3.29 16.72
N SER A 50 -10.01 -3.25 17.05
CA SER A 50 -8.98 -4.07 16.40
C SER A 50 -8.73 -5.37 17.18
N THR A 51 -8.86 -5.35 18.51
CA THR A 51 -8.65 -6.50 19.39
C THR A 51 -9.45 -7.71 18.93
N GLY A 52 -8.80 -8.87 18.85
CA GLY A 52 -9.42 -10.13 18.42
C GLY A 52 -9.60 -10.26 16.90
N THR A 53 -9.17 -9.26 16.12
CA THR A 53 -9.17 -9.30 14.65
C THR A 53 -7.74 -9.39 14.11
N PRO A 54 -7.56 -9.73 12.82
CA PRO A 54 -6.24 -9.67 12.16
C PRO A 54 -5.57 -8.29 12.09
N LEU A 55 -6.26 -7.22 12.50
CA LEU A 55 -5.71 -5.87 12.59
C LEU A 55 -4.90 -5.63 13.88
N ALA A 56 -5.09 -6.46 14.91
CA ALA A 56 -4.41 -6.30 16.19
C ALA A 56 -2.96 -6.77 16.13
N SER A 57 -2.10 -6.04 16.84
CA SER A 57 -0.75 -6.46 17.19
C SER A 57 -0.74 -7.40 18.40
N SER A 58 0.31 -8.20 18.50
CA SER A 58 0.61 -9.13 19.60
C SER A 58 2.09 -9.04 19.99
N PRO A 59 2.49 -9.55 21.17
CA PRO A 59 3.90 -9.55 21.59
C PRO A 59 4.86 -10.21 20.60
N GLU A 60 4.35 -11.13 19.76
CA GLU A 60 5.09 -11.88 18.76
C GLU A 60 4.97 -11.28 17.35
N SER A 61 4.04 -10.35 17.13
CA SER A 61 3.80 -9.77 15.81
C SER A 61 3.19 -8.37 15.85
N LEU A 62 3.84 -7.40 15.21
CA LEU A 62 3.32 -6.05 15.08
C LEU A 62 2.74 -5.86 13.68
N ALA A 63 1.45 -5.56 13.58
CA ALA A 63 0.76 -5.30 12.33
C ALA A 63 0.80 -3.79 12.01
N ALA A 64 1.21 -3.44 10.80
CA ALA A 64 1.28 -2.06 10.34
C ALA A 64 0.71 -1.95 8.91
N ALA A 65 -0.33 -1.13 8.74
CA ALA A 65 -0.86 -0.78 7.43
C ALA A 65 -0.37 0.62 7.05
N ARG A 66 0.05 0.76 5.79
CA ARG A 66 0.63 1.98 5.21
C ARG A 66 -0.32 2.69 4.27
N SER A 67 -1.26 1.97 3.66
CA SER A 67 -2.22 2.53 2.72
C SER A 67 -3.51 1.72 2.72
N ILE A 68 -4.57 2.37 2.22
CA ILE A 68 -5.89 1.80 2.03
C ILE A 68 -6.36 2.10 0.60
N THR A 69 -7.00 1.13 -0.03
CA THR A 69 -7.60 1.28 -1.36
C THR A 69 -8.99 0.66 -1.39
N SER A 70 -9.89 1.23 -2.20
CA SER A 70 -11.24 0.70 -2.40
C SER A 70 -11.18 -0.62 -3.17
N HIS A 71 -12.04 -1.58 -2.82
CA HIS A 71 -12.12 -2.88 -3.49
C HIS A 71 -13.58 -3.33 -3.61
N GLY A 72 -14.29 -2.77 -4.61
CA GLY A 72 -15.75 -2.92 -4.73
C GLY A 72 -16.45 -2.34 -3.50
N ASP A 73 -17.33 -3.13 -2.88
CA ASP A 73 -17.98 -2.76 -1.62
C ASP A 73 -17.03 -2.82 -0.41
N GLY A 74 -15.86 -3.43 -0.58
CA GLY A 74 -14.86 -3.62 0.45
C GLY A 74 -13.66 -2.69 0.34
N VAL A 75 -12.64 -3.02 1.13
CA VAL A 75 -11.35 -2.32 1.13
C VAL A 75 -10.18 -3.30 1.24
N LEU A 76 -9.03 -2.87 0.74
CA LEU A 76 -7.75 -3.55 0.93
C LEU A 76 -6.76 -2.59 1.60
N LEU A 77 -6.12 -3.06 2.66
CA LEU A 77 -5.03 -2.37 3.35
C LEU A 77 -3.71 -3.00 2.90
N SER A 78 -2.69 -2.20 2.59
CA SER A 78 -1.34 -2.68 2.28
C SER A 78 -0.37 -2.27 3.35
N GLY A 79 0.55 -3.17 3.74
CA GLY A 79 1.56 -2.89 4.73
C GLY A 79 2.47 -4.08 5.02
N SER A 80 2.80 -4.27 6.29
CA SER A 80 3.69 -5.33 6.73
C SER A 80 3.36 -5.85 8.13
N VAL A 81 3.86 -7.05 8.41
CA VAL A 81 3.88 -7.65 9.75
C VAL A 81 5.33 -7.81 10.19
N THR A 82 5.68 -7.17 11.29
CA THR A 82 6.97 -7.39 11.96
C THR A 82 6.81 -8.56 12.92
N ARG A 83 7.38 -9.71 12.58
CA ARG A 83 7.43 -10.90 13.44
C ARG A 83 8.63 -10.81 14.37
N LEU A 84 8.35 -11.04 15.65
CA LEU A 84 9.30 -10.95 16.74
C LEU A 84 9.54 -12.36 17.28
N ALA A 85 10.80 -12.81 17.23
CA ALA A 85 11.25 -14.03 17.88
C ALA A 85 12.56 -13.74 18.65
N PRO A 86 12.92 -14.52 19.67
CA PRO A 86 14.18 -14.32 20.38
C PRO A 86 15.37 -14.28 19.42
N GLY A 87 16.09 -13.15 19.39
CA GLY A 87 17.25 -12.94 18.51
C GLY A 87 16.94 -12.80 17.02
N SER A 88 15.66 -12.70 16.61
CA SER A 88 15.28 -12.58 15.20
C SER A 88 14.09 -11.64 15.02
N VAL A 89 14.25 -10.67 14.11
CA VAL A 89 13.18 -9.79 13.66
C VAL A 89 13.03 -9.95 12.17
N ARG A 90 11.80 -10.22 11.71
CA ARG A 90 11.48 -10.32 10.29
C ARG A 90 10.30 -9.42 9.96
N VAL A 91 10.40 -8.68 8.87
CA VAL A 91 9.31 -7.85 8.34
C VAL A 91 8.84 -8.45 7.03
N ASP A 92 7.58 -8.88 7.00
CA ASP A 92 6.95 -9.48 5.83
C ASP A 92 5.82 -8.60 5.31
N ALA A 93 5.72 -8.47 3.99
CA ALA A 93 4.62 -7.74 3.40
C ALA A 93 3.31 -8.50 3.59
N ALA A 94 2.24 -7.78 3.88
CA ALA A 94 0.93 -8.33 4.07
C ALA A 94 -0.12 -7.36 3.53
N VAL A 95 -1.29 -7.91 3.25
CA VAL A 95 -2.51 -7.13 3.02
C VAL A 95 -3.61 -7.59 3.95
N TRP A 96 -4.53 -6.69 4.24
CA TRP A 96 -5.75 -6.99 4.99
C TRP A 96 -6.96 -6.62 4.13
N THR A 97 -7.93 -7.51 4.06
CA THR A 97 -9.13 -7.32 3.25
C THR A 97 -10.36 -7.43 4.12
N ALA A 98 -11.38 -6.64 3.77
CA ALA A 98 -12.70 -6.75 4.36
C ALA A 98 -13.76 -6.45 3.29
N PRO A 99 -14.93 -7.10 3.34
CA PRO A 99 -16.05 -6.81 2.45
C PRO A 99 -16.73 -5.46 2.75
N GLY A 100 -16.34 -4.79 3.84
CA GLY A 100 -16.75 -3.44 4.19
C GLY A 100 -15.83 -2.84 5.25
N GLY A 101 -15.98 -1.55 5.55
CA GLY A 101 -15.09 -0.84 6.48
C GLY A 101 -15.07 -1.33 7.94
N GLN A 102 -16.02 -2.19 8.32
CA GLN A 102 -16.13 -2.76 9.68
C GLN A 102 -15.63 -4.22 9.76
N GLY A 103 -15.18 -4.81 8.66
CA GLY A 103 -14.79 -6.22 8.61
C GLY A 103 -15.90 -7.13 8.03
N PRO A 104 -15.83 -8.46 8.26
CA PRO A 104 -14.74 -9.15 8.97
C PRO A 104 -13.40 -8.99 8.22
N TRP A 105 -12.32 -8.83 8.99
CA TRP A 105 -10.99 -8.64 8.44
C TRP A 105 -10.30 -9.98 8.20
N THR A 106 -9.61 -10.10 7.06
CA THR A 106 -8.76 -11.24 6.73
C THR A 106 -7.37 -10.73 6.37
N ARG A 107 -6.33 -11.29 6.99
CA ARG A 107 -4.93 -11.03 6.59
C ARG A 107 -4.48 -12.04 5.54
N VAL A 108 -3.77 -11.56 4.53
CA VAL A 108 -3.08 -12.36 3.52
C VAL A 108 -1.61 -11.98 3.54
N ASP A 109 -0.75 -12.92 3.92
CA ASP A 109 0.69 -12.74 3.86
C ASP A 109 1.14 -12.79 2.39
N LEU A 110 1.93 -11.81 1.94
CA LEU A 110 2.39 -11.75 0.56
C LEU A 110 3.62 -12.66 0.35
N PRO A 111 3.64 -13.48 -0.71
CA PRO A 111 4.74 -14.40 -0.92
C PRO A 111 6.05 -13.66 -1.23
N ARG A 112 7.14 -14.17 -0.65
CA ARG A 112 8.51 -13.72 -0.92
C ARG A 112 9.39 -14.93 -1.25
N PRO A 113 10.40 -14.80 -2.11
CA PRO A 113 11.40 -15.82 -2.35
C PRO A 113 12.27 -15.98 -1.10
N ALA A 114 12.95 -17.12 -1.02
CA ALA A 114 13.91 -17.39 0.05
C ALA A 114 15.03 -16.34 0.04
N GLY A 115 15.43 -15.90 1.23
CA GLY A 115 16.49 -14.92 1.43
C GLY A 115 16.19 -13.92 2.54
N ASP A 116 17.20 -13.11 2.83
CA ASP A 116 17.17 -12.10 3.86
C ASP A 116 16.70 -10.77 3.28
N GLY A 117 15.91 -10.03 4.06
CA GLY A 117 15.44 -8.71 3.68
C GLY A 117 14.02 -8.41 4.16
N ILE A 118 13.84 -7.16 4.56
CA ILE A 118 12.55 -6.56 4.87
C ILE A 118 11.70 -6.57 3.60
N THR A 119 10.48 -7.07 3.68
CA THR A 119 9.49 -6.99 2.61
C THR A 119 8.31 -6.16 3.09
N GLU A 120 7.90 -5.17 2.31
CA GLU A 120 6.80 -4.26 2.67
C GLU A 120 5.90 -4.04 1.46
N ALA A 121 4.58 -4.05 1.67
CA ALA A 121 3.63 -3.55 0.70
C ALA A 121 3.38 -2.06 0.98
N HIS A 122 3.57 -1.22 -0.04
CA HIS A 122 3.45 0.23 0.12
C HIS A 122 2.06 0.71 -0.26
N ALA A 123 1.56 0.26 -1.41
CA ALA A 123 0.33 0.74 -1.99
C ALA A 123 -0.31 -0.30 -2.90
N ALA A 124 -1.58 -0.10 -3.22
CA ALA A 124 -2.33 -1.00 -4.09
C ALA A 124 -3.42 -0.27 -4.86
N THR A 125 -3.78 -0.83 -6.00
CA THR A 125 -4.95 -0.44 -6.78
C THR A 125 -5.73 -1.68 -7.15
N CYS A 126 -7.04 -1.62 -6.94
CA CYS A 126 -7.94 -2.73 -7.18
C CYS A 126 -8.84 -2.46 -8.39
N THR A 127 -8.83 -3.41 -9.32
CA THR A 127 -9.79 -3.52 -10.42
C THR A 127 -10.44 -4.88 -10.26
N PRO A 128 -11.68 -5.00 -9.78
CA PRO A 128 -12.30 -6.29 -9.51
C PRO A 128 -12.14 -7.27 -10.69
N PRO A 129 -11.77 -8.54 -10.43
CA PRO A 129 -11.60 -9.18 -9.11
C PRO A 129 -10.16 -9.12 -8.56
N ARG A 130 -9.27 -8.30 -9.13
CA ARG A 130 -7.84 -8.28 -8.83
C ARG A 130 -7.39 -6.99 -8.16
N CYS A 131 -6.40 -7.09 -7.29
CA CYS A 131 -5.62 -5.94 -6.83
C CYS A 131 -4.16 -6.12 -7.22
N LEU A 132 -3.57 -5.08 -7.79
CA LEU A 132 -2.13 -4.97 -7.95
C LEU A 132 -1.57 -4.24 -6.73
N VAL A 133 -0.74 -4.93 -5.97
CA VAL A 133 -0.05 -4.41 -4.78
C VAL A 133 1.41 -4.21 -5.15
N VAL A 134 1.98 -3.06 -4.79
CA VAL A 134 3.38 -2.73 -5.02
C VAL A 134 4.07 -2.38 -3.72
N GLY A 135 5.37 -2.61 -3.68
CA GLY A 135 6.18 -2.37 -2.50
C GLY A 135 7.62 -2.70 -2.76
N ARG A 136 8.33 -3.19 -1.75
CA ARG A 136 9.74 -3.51 -1.87
C ARG A 136 10.12 -4.80 -1.16
N GLN A 137 11.21 -5.38 -1.62
CA GLN A 137 11.98 -6.39 -0.93
C GLN A 137 13.44 -5.90 -0.83
N GLY A 138 13.87 -5.55 0.39
CA GLY A 138 15.12 -4.83 0.60
C GLY A 138 15.09 -3.48 -0.12
N ARG A 139 15.93 -3.33 -1.16
CA ARG A 139 15.96 -2.14 -2.02
C ARG A 139 15.37 -2.38 -3.42
N ARG A 140 14.79 -3.55 -3.68
CA ARG A 140 14.23 -3.87 -5.00
C ARG A 140 12.73 -3.70 -4.98
N LEU A 141 12.18 -3.18 -6.08
CA LEU A 141 10.75 -3.16 -6.33
C LEU A 141 10.19 -4.59 -6.25
N ALA A 142 9.00 -4.70 -5.66
CA ALA A 142 8.22 -5.93 -5.68
C ALA A 142 6.76 -5.60 -6.01
N ALA A 143 6.09 -6.53 -6.68
CA ALA A 143 4.66 -6.46 -6.90
C ALA A 143 3.99 -7.82 -6.71
N TRP A 144 2.73 -7.77 -6.33
CA TRP A 144 1.90 -8.92 -6.06
C TRP A 144 0.51 -8.69 -6.65
N GLU A 145 -0.09 -9.77 -7.14
CA GLU A 145 -1.50 -9.80 -7.45
C GLU A 145 -2.25 -10.47 -6.32
N VAL A 146 -3.35 -9.84 -5.90
CA VAL A 146 -4.27 -10.38 -4.90
C VAL A 146 -5.61 -10.63 -5.56
N VAL A 147 -6.07 -11.87 -5.55
CA VAL A 147 -7.34 -12.32 -6.13
C VAL A 147 -8.02 -13.26 -5.15
N GLY A 148 -9.27 -12.98 -4.77
CA GLY A 148 -10.06 -13.87 -3.91
C GLY A 148 -9.37 -14.25 -2.60
N GLY A 149 -8.64 -13.32 -1.96
CA GLY A 149 -7.91 -13.55 -0.72
C GLY A 149 -6.62 -14.37 -0.86
N ARG A 150 -6.15 -14.61 -2.09
CA ARG A 150 -4.86 -15.26 -2.36
C ARG A 150 -3.90 -14.27 -3.00
N ALA A 151 -2.65 -14.32 -2.59
CA ALA A 151 -1.60 -13.47 -3.15
C ALA A 151 -0.60 -14.31 -3.95
N ARG A 152 -0.20 -13.81 -5.12
CA ARG A 152 0.92 -14.30 -5.91
C ARG A 152 1.86 -13.15 -6.26
N ARG A 153 3.14 -13.44 -6.47
CA ARG A 153 4.06 -12.44 -7.03
C ARG A 153 3.65 -12.14 -8.46
N ALA A 154 3.82 -10.88 -8.88
CA ALA A 154 3.68 -10.52 -10.28
C ALA A 154 4.91 -11.04 -11.05
N ASP A 155 4.67 -11.74 -12.13
CA ASP A 155 5.73 -12.27 -12.99
C ASP A 155 6.32 -11.16 -13.88
N GLY A 156 7.61 -11.30 -14.23
CA GLY A 156 8.27 -10.42 -15.19
C GLY A 156 8.51 -8.97 -14.73
N ILE A 157 8.26 -8.64 -13.45
CA ILE A 157 8.45 -7.27 -12.97
C ILE A 157 9.91 -6.81 -13.15
N PRO A 158 10.16 -5.62 -13.75
CA PRO A 158 11.51 -5.10 -13.94
C PRO A 158 12.25 -4.89 -12.61
N ASP A 159 13.55 -5.18 -12.59
CA ASP A 159 14.41 -4.95 -11.42
C ASP A 159 14.74 -3.46 -11.30
N VAL A 160 13.96 -2.75 -10.49
CA VAL A 160 14.17 -1.33 -10.17
C VAL A 160 14.63 -1.21 -8.71
N THR A 161 15.74 -0.50 -8.51
CA THR A 161 16.21 -0.17 -7.16
C THR A 161 15.42 1.01 -6.61
N VAL A 162 14.66 0.76 -5.55
CA VAL A 162 13.92 1.77 -4.77
C VAL A 162 14.86 2.33 -3.69
N PRO A 163 15.03 3.66 -3.60
CA PRO A 163 15.77 4.30 -2.51
C PRO A 163 15.20 3.90 -1.14
N GLU A 164 16.06 3.74 -0.14
CA GLU A 164 15.71 3.18 1.18
C GLU A 164 14.56 3.91 1.88
N ASN A 165 14.51 5.23 1.75
CA ASN A 165 13.51 6.10 2.39
C ASN A 165 12.34 6.46 1.46
N ALA A 166 12.25 5.86 0.28
CA ALA A 166 11.19 6.13 -0.68
C ALA A 166 10.08 5.07 -0.59
N ALA A 167 8.84 5.53 -0.75
CA ALA A 167 7.68 4.66 -0.92
C ALA A 167 7.31 4.56 -2.40
N VAL A 168 6.79 3.42 -2.81
CA VAL A 168 6.22 3.27 -4.16
C VAL A 168 4.76 3.70 -4.06
N PRO A 169 4.31 4.73 -4.82
CA PRO A 169 2.92 5.17 -4.82
C PRO A 169 1.98 4.09 -5.38
N ALA A 170 0.68 4.30 -5.21
CA ALA A 170 -0.33 3.38 -5.74
C ALA A 170 -0.17 3.23 -7.27
N PRO A 171 -0.30 2.00 -7.82
CA PRO A 171 -0.42 1.81 -9.26
C PRO A 171 -1.63 2.58 -9.78
N VAL A 172 -1.64 2.94 -11.05
CA VAL A 172 -2.80 3.55 -11.68
C VAL A 172 -3.18 2.76 -12.93
N ARG A 173 -4.47 2.75 -13.26
CA ARG A 173 -5.00 2.06 -14.45
C ARG A 173 -5.28 3.08 -15.53
N VAL A 174 -4.74 2.88 -16.74
CA VAL A 174 -5.07 3.64 -17.95
C VAL A 174 -5.55 2.64 -19.00
N GLY A 175 -6.84 2.67 -19.35
CA GLY A 175 -7.43 1.61 -20.17
C GLY A 175 -7.23 0.23 -19.53
N GLU A 176 -6.56 -0.67 -20.23
CA GLU A 176 -6.20 -2.02 -19.74
C GLU A 176 -4.85 -2.08 -19.01
N ASP A 177 -4.09 -0.99 -18.98
CA ASP A 177 -2.71 -0.96 -18.54
C ASP A 177 -2.55 -0.56 -17.08
N ASP A 178 -1.77 -1.36 -16.33
CA ASP A 178 -1.31 -0.95 -15.02
C ASP A 178 -0.01 -0.16 -15.15
N LEU A 179 0.00 1.08 -14.66
CA LEU A 179 1.18 1.91 -14.56
C LEU A 179 1.68 1.98 -13.12
N VAL A 180 2.99 1.88 -12.93
CA VAL A 180 3.65 2.06 -11.63
C VAL A 180 4.76 3.10 -11.79
N VAL A 181 4.65 4.22 -11.08
CA VAL A 181 5.69 5.26 -11.05
C VAL A 181 6.61 4.98 -9.87
N VAL A 182 7.81 4.48 -10.13
CA VAL A 182 8.74 3.98 -9.12
C VAL A 182 9.82 5.02 -8.86
N PRO A 183 10.06 5.43 -7.60
CA PRO A 183 11.24 6.22 -7.25
C PRO A 183 12.52 5.47 -7.63
N SER A 184 13.41 6.12 -8.39
CA SER A 184 14.64 5.50 -8.86
C SER A 184 15.76 6.54 -9.02
N GLY A 185 16.87 6.36 -8.30
CA GLY A 185 17.96 7.34 -8.31
C GLY A 185 17.49 8.72 -7.83
N SER A 186 17.74 9.76 -8.64
CA SER A 186 17.28 11.14 -8.39
C SER A 186 15.95 11.49 -9.07
N GLY A 187 15.31 10.53 -9.75
CA GLY A 187 14.05 10.73 -10.46
C GLY A 187 13.11 9.55 -10.27
N SER A 188 12.40 9.21 -11.34
CA SER A 188 11.49 8.08 -11.35
C SER A 188 11.58 7.26 -12.63
N THR A 189 11.14 6.02 -12.53
CA THR A 189 10.95 5.09 -13.64
C THR A 189 9.46 4.78 -13.72
N VAL A 190 8.86 4.90 -14.91
CA VAL A 190 7.49 4.47 -15.15
C VAL A 190 7.52 3.06 -15.70
N LEU A 191 6.86 2.14 -15.01
CA LEU A 191 6.61 0.80 -15.49
C LEU A 191 5.19 0.74 -16.04
N ARG A 192 5.05 0.14 -17.22
CA ARG A 192 3.74 -0.16 -17.82
C ARG A 192 3.59 -1.65 -17.93
N ARG A 193 2.47 -2.18 -17.47
CA ARG A 193 2.08 -3.56 -17.65
C ARG A 193 0.89 -3.65 -18.62
N HIS A 194 1.10 -4.29 -19.75
CA HIS A 194 0.07 -4.57 -20.76
C HIS A 194 0.01 -6.08 -20.99
N GLU A 195 -1.17 -6.69 -20.87
CA GLU A 195 -1.37 -8.14 -21.08
C GLU A 195 -0.42 -9.07 -20.29
N GLY A 196 0.16 -8.56 -19.20
CA GLY A 196 1.11 -9.30 -18.37
C GLY A 196 2.58 -8.95 -18.62
N ASP A 197 2.88 -8.34 -19.77
CA ASP A 197 4.23 -7.91 -20.13
C ASP A 197 4.55 -6.54 -19.56
N TRP A 198 5.79 -6.37 -19.12
CA TRP A 198 6.27 -5.14 -18.51
C TRP A 198 7.22 -4.40 -19.46
N SER A 199 7.01 -3.10 -19.59
CA SER A 199 7.95 -2.17 -20.21
C SER A 199 8.32 -1.05 -19.25
N THR A 200 9.47 -0.41 -19.51
CA THR A 200 10.00 0.68 -18.68
C THR A 200 10.23 1.92 -19.51
N SER A 201 10.04 3.08 -18.89
CA SER A 201 10.38 4.38 -19.47
C SER A 201 10.85 5.33 -18.38
N ALA A 202 11.52 6.42 -18.77
CA ALA A 202 11.90 7.47 -17.84
C ALA A 202 10.65 8.19 -17.33
N GLY A 203 10.57 8.40 -16.02
CA GLY A 203 9.53 9.20 -15.39
C GLY A 203 9.97 10.64 -15.10
N PRO A 204 9.10 11.44 -14.46
CA PRO A 204 9.43 12.79 -14.03
C PRO A 204 10.60 12.82 -13.04
N ALA A 205 11.28 13.97 -12.99
CA ALA A 205 12.33 14.22 -12.01
C ALA A 205 11.77 14.31 -10.58
N GLY A 206 12.60 13.97 -9.60
CA GLY A 206 12.21 13.91 -8.19
C GLY A 206 11.59 12.59 -7.76
N THR A 207 11.33 12.46 -6.46
CA THR A 207 10.75 11.27 -5.84
C THR A 207 9.23 11.30 -5.99
N PRO A 208 8.59 10.36 -6.70
CA PRO A 208 7.15 10.33 -6.86
C PRO A 208 6.49 9.96 -5.53
N VAL A 209 5.51 10.77 -5.12
CA VAL A 209 4.75 10.56 -3.87
C VAL A 209 3.28 10.26 -4.12
N SER A 210 2.76 10.61 -5.30
CA SER A 210 1.40 10.30 -5.73
C SER A 210 1.32 10.24 -7.25
N ALA A 211 0.45 9.38 -7.76
CA ALA A 211 0.10 9.30 -9.16
C ALA A 211 -1.41 9.12 -9.30
N VAL A 212 -2.02 9.82 -10.25
CA VAL A 212 -3.44 9.69 -10.61
C VAL A 212 -3.59 9.80 -12.12
N VAL A 213 -4.71 9.30 -12.63
CA VAL A 213 -5.06 9.36 -14.04
C VAL A 213 -6.31 10.22 -14.19
N ASP A 214 -6.30 11.10 -15.18
CA ASP A 214 -7.47 11.84 -15.64
C ASP A 214 -7.54 11.74 -17.17
N GLY A 215 -8.54 11.01 -17.68
CA GLY A 215 -8.56 10.58 -19.08
C GLY A 215 -7.34 9.71 -19.43
N ASP A 216 -6.59 10.14 -20.44
CA ASP A 216 -5.35 9.46 -20.90
C ASP A 216 -4.08 10.12 -20.32
N ASP A 217 -4.24 11.10 -19.42
CA ASP A 217 -3.13 11.84 -18.84
C ASP A 217 -2.77 11.27 -17.45
N LEU A 218 -1.49 10.90 -17.30
CA LEU A 218 -0.89 10.53 -16.02
C LEU A 218 -0.38 11.80 -15.33
N TRP A 219 -0.93 12.07 -14.16
CA TRP A 219 -0.50 13.13 -13.27
C TRP A 219 0.36 12.54 -12.15
N VAL A 220 1.54 13.09 -11.95
CA VAL A 220 2.48 12.64 -10.93
C VAL A 220 2.91 13.83 -10.08
N VAL A 221 2.76 13.68 -8.76
CA VAL A 221 3.35 14.60 -7.80
C VAL A 221 4.70 14.03 -7.39
N THR A 222 5.76 14.81 -7.58
CA THR A 222 7.11 14.47 -7.12
C THR A 222 7.59 15.47 -6.06
N THR A 223 8.51 15.03 -5.20
CA THR A 223 9.19 15.89 -4.23
C THR A 223 10.70 15.86 -4.44
N ASP A 224 11.35 17.00 -4.27
CA ASP A 224 12.81 17.09 -4.23
C ASP A 224 13.37 16.74 -2.82
N ALA A 225 14.70 16.80 -2.67
CA ALA A 225 15.38 16.53 -1.40
C ALA A 225 15.06 17.55 -0.29
N ARG A 226 14.46 18.70 -0.63
CA ARG A 226 14.02 19.74 0.32
C ARG A 226 12.53 19.62 0.66
N GLY A 227 11.84 18.63 0.08
CA GLY A 227 10.40 18.44 0.24
C GLY A 227 9.53 19.36 -0.62
N THR A 228 10.11 20.06 -1.59
CA THR A 228 9.35 20.92 -2.52
C THR A 228 8.60 20.04 -3.51
N GLY A 229 7.28 20.16 -3.56
CA GLY A 229 6.41 19.43 -4.48
C GLY A 229 6.40 20.03 -5.88
N THR A 230 6.47 19.18 -6.91
CA THR A 230 6.25 19.52 -8.31
C THR A 230 5.15 18.63 -8.88
N LEU A 231 4.22 19.22 -9.64
CA LEU A 231 3.22 18.48 -10.39
C LEU A 231 3.69 18.32 -11.84
N SER A 232 3.78 17.09 -12.32
CA SER A 232 4.12 16.74 -13.70
C SER A 232 2.95 16.04 -14.36
N VAL A 233 2.76 16.29 -15.66
CA VAL A 233 1.76 15.60 -16.50
C VAL A 233 2.45 14.96 -17.69
N ALA A 234 2.05 13.73 -18.00
CA ALA A 234 2.49 13.02 -19.20
C ALA A 234 1.30 12.31 -19.83
N ARG A 235 1.15 12.42 -21.16
CA ARG A 235 0.16 11.63 -21.88
C ARG A 235 0.65 10.19 -22.00
N VAL A 236 -0.20 9.26 -21.61
CA VAL A 236 0.09 7.83 -21.73
C VAL A 236 -0.38 7.40 -23.12
N ALA A 237 0.56 7.32 -24.07
CA ALA A 237 0.29 6.82 -25.43
C ALA A 237 0.31 5.29 -25.47
#